data_AF-A0A6A4H4K4-F1
#
_entry.id   AF-A0A6A4H4K4-F1
#
_cell.length_a   1.000
_cell.length_b   1.000
_cell.length_c   1.000
_cell.angle_alpha   90.00
_cell.angle_beta   90.00
_cell.angle_gamma   90.00
#
_symmetry.space_group_name_H-M   'P 1'
#
loop_
_entity.id
_entity.type
_entity.pdbx_description
1 polymer ?
#
loop_
_entity_poly.entity_id
_entity_poly.type
_entity_poly.pdbx_seq_one_letter_code
_entity_poly.pdbx_strand_id
1 'polypeptide(L)'
;MTYHPICKPIPPSSYPRRSSSSRSLTGAVSTTAPSRSSSVQSREAGERSPLLSKQLPESNRSFDRWVPKDPNVLVFAVLFIVAVLVLFIFAVLRLFITPFQSPPITKSKLTSFWVDITPDPMCSTIGARQYTATLSNVPEDWDNVEACMKTRFYVHGKVVSTSPICTVASALNSTTIVQGRWTIDFDQSDCVPVWSAISSNCSSYGVRTYQADLHVPPGLDTSSSCKATPAIIQERKLYPECELARQDDGSFVAKGHWNFFDQSECVPVWSAISSHCSSYGVRTYQADLHVPPGLDALSSCKATPAIIQEKKLYPECELARQDDGTFVAKGHWNFFDQSECVPVWSAISSHCSSYGVRTYQADLHVPPGLDTLSSCKATPAIIQGKSLHPKCELTQQDDGTLVAKGHWNISDTSCAPQWVRVTPHSCYTYDQKRYTAVLDKIPHEMDPLKTCFEAPLQFFRDISPLSRVYRAFSINTFHKPDSCGWDEDQMVGTWYLEHSDCRPTLISMQHYGCVGSGLQRFESEVADFGPHEDWYHLCIAIPYQWQGKTYLPLKCESRESWGKTRRYVLYNIPTDQCA
;
A
#
# COMPACT_ATOMS: atom_id res chain seq x y z
N MET A 1 -34.43 -8.45 -0.36
CA MET A 1 -34.62 -6.99 -0.48
C MET A 1 -33.27 -6.38 -0.78
N THR A 2 -32.97 -6.17 -2.05
CA THR A 2 -31.67 -5.67 -2.52
C THR A 2 -31.93 -4.36 -3.25
N TYR A 3 -31.49 -3.26 -2.65
CA TYR A 3 -31.57 -1.91 -3.21
C TYR A 3 -30.40 -1.70 -4.17
N HIS A 4 -30.70 -1.49 -5.46
CA HIS A 4 -29.77 -0.90 -6.42
C HIS A 4 -30.01 0.61 -6.48
N PRO A 5 -28.98 1.46 -6.31
CA PRO A 5 -29.13 2.89 -6.56
C PRO A 5 -29.05 3.17 -8.06
N ILE A 6 -30.08 3.83 -8.57
CA ILE A 6 -30.19 4.31 -9.95
C ILE A 6 -29.47 5.67 -10.03
N CYS A 7 -28.30 5.72 -10.67
CA CYS A 7 -27.68 6.99 -11.08
C CYS A 7 -28.39 7.51 -12.33
N LYS A 8 -29.04 8.68 -12.22
CA LYS A 8 -29.60 9.42 -13.36
C LYS A 8 -28.48 10.14 -14.13
N PRO A 9 -28.48 10.10 -15.48
CA PRO A 9 -27.54 10.88 -16.28
C PRO A 9 -27.89 12.37 -16.29
N ILE A 10 -26.87 13.20 -16.11
CA ILE A 10 -26.88 14.66 -16.26
C ILE A 10 -26.77 14.99 -17.76
N PRO A 11 -27.54 15.96 -18.30
CA PRO A 11 -27.48 16.29 -19.73
C PRO A 11 -26.20 17.07 -20.09
N PRO A 12 -25.66 16.90 -21.31
CA PRO A 12 -24.46 17.62 -21.74
C PRO A 12 -24.78 19.09 -22.06
N SER A 13 -24.04 19.98 -21.39
CA SER A 13 -23.94 21.41 -21.69
C SER A 13 -23.34 21.64 -23.07
N SER A 14 -23.96 22.55 -23.81
CA SER A 14 -23.72 22.86 -25.21
C SER A 14 -22.78 24.07 -25.41
N TYR A 15 -21.81 23.90 -26.32
CA TYR A 15 -21.05 24.92 -27.12
C TYR A 15 -19.93 25.75 -26.46
N PRO A 16 -18.99 26.36 -27.25
CA PRO A 16 -18.64 26.13 -28.67
C PRO A 16 -17.14 25.90 -28.97
N ARG A 17 -16.93 25.28 -30.14
CA ARG A 17 -15.67 25.25 -30.91
C ARG A 17 -15.08 26.64 -31.12
N ARG A 18 -13.77 26.78 -30.94
CA ARG A 18 -12.96 27.84 -31.56
C ARG A 18 -11.89 27.19 -32.43
N SER A 19 -11.94 27.50 -33.72
CA SER A 19 -11.00 27.06 -34.75
C SER A 19 -9.89 28.08 -34.96
N SER A 20 -8.77 27.58 -35.51
CA SER A 20 -7.64 28.29 -36.14
C SER A 20 -6.71 29.07 -35.19
N SER A 21 -5.40 29.16 -35.39
CA SER A 21 -4.60 29.03 -36.61
C SER A 21 -3.14 28.71 -36.27
N SER A 22 -2.49 28.02 -37.20
CA SER A 22 -1.04 27.90 -37.34
C SER A 22 -0.31 29.25 -37.38
N ARG A 23 0.86 29.32 -36.75
CA ARG A 23 2.00 30.10 -37.25
C ARG A 23 3.31 29.60 -36.66
N SER A 24 4.08 28.93 -37.50
CA SER A 24 5.52 28.82 -37.40
C SER A 24 6.15 30.20 -37.54
N LEU A 25 7.11 30.54 -36.67
CA LEU A 25 8.18 31.47 -37.03
C LEU A 25 9.43 31.16 -36.21
N THR A 26 10.47 30.92 -37.00
CA THR A 26 11.89 30.79 -36.70
C THR A 26 12.47 31.96 -35.91
N GLY A 27 13.44 31.68 -35.04
CA GLY A 27 14.30 32.70 -34.43
C GLY A 27 15.28 32.12 -33.43
N ALA A 28 16.49 31.79 -33.89
CA ALA A 28 17.64 31.37 -33.10
C ALA A 28 18.38 32.56 -32.47
N VAL A 29 18.92 32.38 -31.25
CA VAL A 29 20.20 32.92 -30.68
C VAL A 29 20.33 32.23 -29.30
N SER A 30 21.15 31.18 -29.08
CA SER A 30 22.61 31.10 -28.86
C SER A 30 23.15 31.88 -27.64
N THR A 31 23.45 31.15 -26.55
CA THR A 31 24.60 31.39 -25.65
C THR A 31 24.93 30.14 -24.82
N THR A 32 25.97 29.41 -25.27
CA THR A 32 27.13 28.89 -24.49
C THR A 32 26.98 28.36 -23.04
N ALA A 33 27.04 27.01 -22.92
CA ALA A 33 28.02 26.14 -22.21
C ALA A 33 28.49 26.42 -20.75
N PRO A 34 29.11 25.46 -20.00
CA PRO A 34 29.39 24.05 -20.31
C PRO A 34 29.01 23.01 -19.23
N SER A 35 28.92 21.77 -19.71
CA SER A 35 29.05 20.50 -19.01
C SER A 35 30.32 20.38 -18.15
N ARG A 36 30.21 19.78 -16.95
CA ARG A 36 31.35 19.20 -16.24
C ARG A 36 31.01 17.79 -15.77
N SER A 37 31.54 16.82 -16.51
CA SER A 37 31.77 15.46 -16.07
C SER A 37 32.92 15.41 -15.07
N SER A 38 32.79 14.62 -14.02
CA SER A 38 33.96 14.08 -13.31
C SER A 38 33.59 12.73 -12.70
N SER A 39 33.98 11.69 -13.42
CA SER A 39 34.39 10.39 -12.88
C SER A 39 35.52 10.57 -11.87
N VAL A 40 35.41 9.96 -10.69
CA VAL A 40 36.57 9.56 -9.89
C VAL A 40 36.33 8.14 -9.37
N GLN A 41 37.30 7.31 -9.69
CA GLN A 41 37.46 5.90 -9.38
C GLN A 41 38.46 5.79 -8.22
N SER A 42 38.34 4.72 -7.43
CA SER A 42 39.39 4.07 -6.61
C SER A 42 39.66 4.64 -5.19
N ARG A 43 39.45 3.83 -4.13
CA ARG A 43 40.44 2.91 -3.55
C ARG A 43 40.00 2.28 -2.21
N GLU A 44 40.34 1.00 -2.13
CA GLU A 44 40.47 0.06 -1.02
C GLU A 44 41.04 0.56 0.33
N ALA A 45 40.57 -0.16 1.36
CA ALA A 45 41.27 -0.73 2.53
C ALA A 45 41.80 0.16 3.66
N GLY A 46 41.54 -0.28 4.91
CA GLY A 46 42.36 0.10 6.08
C GLY A 46 41.63 0.22 7.42
N GLU A 47 41.21 -0.91 7.97
CA GLU A 47 41.27 -1.30 9.38
C GLU A 47 41.94 -0.31 10.37
N ARG A 48 41.20 0.11 11.42
CA ARG A 48 41.57 0.05 12.85
C ARG A 48 40.67 0.93 13.72
N SER A 49 40.08 0.30 14.74
CA SER A 49 39.49 0.95 15.91
C SER A 49 40.50 1.85 16.63
N PRO A 50 40.01 2.85 17.39
CA PRO A 50 40.40 2.86 18.79
C PRO A 50 39.26 3.23 19.77
N LEU A 51 39.38 2.61 20.95
CA LEU A 51 38.76 2.98 22.22
C LEU A 51 39.12 4.41 22.64
N LEU A 52 38.16 5.19 23.12
CA LEU A 52 38.36 6.32 24.05
C LEU A 52 37.00 6.69 24.69
N SER A 53 36.72 6.29 25.93
CA SER A 53 36.97 7.08 27.16
C SER A 53 36.57 8.55 27.03
N LYS A 54 35.37 8.91 27.50
CA LYS A 54 34.94 10.30 27.70
C LYS A 54 35.23 10.72 29.15
N GLN A 55 36.26 11.54 29.31
CA GLN A 55 36.50 12.36 30.50
C GLN A 55 35.55 13.56 30.55
N LEU A 56 35.23 13.96 31.77
CA LEU A 56 34.46 15.13 32.19
C LEU A 56 35.04 16.45 31.65
N PRO A 57 34.21 17.51 31.46
CA PRO A 57 34.70 18.84 31.18
C PRO A 57 35.02 19.61 32.48
N GLU A 58 36.29 20.00 32.62
CA GLU A 58 36.76 21.03 33.56
C GLU A 58 36.28 22.42 33.13
N SER A 59 35.63 23.12 34.06
CA SER A 59 35.25 24.53 33.94
C SER A 59 36.34 25.40 34.56
N ASN A 60 37.31 25.85 33.75
CA ASN A 60 38.25 26.92 34.12
C ASN A 60 37.57 28.28 33.99
N ARG A 61 37.23 28.91 35.11
CA ARG A 61 36.91 30.35 35.18
C ARG A 61 38.14 31.15 35.59
N SER A 62 38.52 32.03 34.67
CA SER A 62 39.48 33.12 34.81
C SER A 62 39.21 33.96 36.06
N PHE A 63 40.27 34.21 36.84
CA PHE A 63 40.33 35.19 37.92
C PHE A 63 41.29 36.31 37.48
N ASP A 64 40.77 37.27 36.72
CA ASP A 64 41.48 38.51 36.40
C ASP A 64 41.23 39.56 37.49
N ARG A 65 42.33 39.96 38.14
CA ARG A 65 42.78 41.36 38.25
C ARG A 65 41.97 42.34 39.12
N TRP A 66 42.41 42.50 40.37
CA TRP A 66 42.32 43.76 41.12
C TRP A 66 43.73 44.19 41.54
N VAL A 67 44.30 45.16 40.83
CA VAL A 67 45.54 45.86 41.19
C VAL A 67 45.15 47.27 41.65
N PRO A 68 45.33 47.64 42.93
CA PRO A 68 45.10 49.00 43.40
C PRO A 68 46.14 49.95 42.80
N LYS A 69 45.68 51.05 42.19
CA LYS A 69 46.50 52.04 41.47
C LYS A 69 47.00 53.21 42.32
N ASP A 70 46.86 53.18 43.64
CA ASP A 70 47.30 54.28 44.51
C ASP A 70 48.48 53.87 45.41
N PRO A 71 49.66 54.51 45.27
CA PRO A 71 50.84 54.19 46.08
C PRO A 71 50.66 54.50 47.58
N ASN A 72 49.69 55.33 47.94
CA ASN A 72 49.37 55.64 49.34
C ASN A 72 48.60 54.50 50.03
N VAL A 73 47.85 53.67 49.29
CA VAL A 73 47.08 52.55 49.86
C VAL A 73 47.99 51.39 50.27
N LEU A 74 49.10 51.19 49.57
CA LEU A 74 50.09 50.16 49.90
C LEU A 74 50.82 50.49 51.21
N VAL A 75 51.14 51.76 51.44
CA VAL A 75 51.81 52.21 52.67
C VAL A 75 50.90 52.07 53.89
N PHE A 76 49.61 52.40 53.76
CA PHE A 76 48.63 52.20 54.83
C PHE A 76 48.36 50.72 55.11
N ALA A 77 48.30 49.86 54.08
CA ALA A 77 48.12 48.43 54.27
C ALA A 77 49.33 47.79 55.00
N VAL A 78 50.56 48.19 54.65
CA VAL A 78 51.77 47.70 55.31
C VAL A 78 51.86 48.19 56.76
N LEU A 79 51.57 49.46 57.03
CA LEU A 79 51.54 49.98 58.41
C LEU A 79 50.46 49.32 59.28
N PHE A 80 49.29 49.04 58.69
CA PHE A 80 48.20 48.34 59.38
C PHE A 80 48.59 46.88 59.71
N ILE A 81 49.22 46.17 58.77
CA ILE A 81 49.71 44.80 58.99
C ILE A 81 50.79 44.78 60.08
N VAL A 82 51.71 45.73 60.08
CA VAL A 82 52.75 45.84 61.12
C VAL A 82 52.13 46.16 62.49
N ALA A 83 51.14 47.06 62.57
CA ALA A 83 50.44 47.37 63.81
C ALA A 83 49.66 46.17 64.37
N VAL A 84 48.98 45.41 63.50
CA VAL A 84 48.26 44.18 63.89
C VAL A 84 49.23 43.09 64.35
N LEU A 85 50.38 42.94 63.69
CA LEU A 85 51.43 41.99 64.10
C LEU A 85 52.03 42.35 65.47
N VAL A 86 52.29 43.63 65.74
CA VAL A 86 52.81 44.07 67.05
C VAL A 86 51.76 43.86 68.16
N LEU A 87 50.49 44.13 67.90
CA LEU A 87 49.40 43.85 68.84
C LEU A 87 49.20 42.35 69.07
N PHE A 88 49.34 41.53 68.03
CA PHE A 88 49.26 40.08 68.14
C PHE A 88 50.43 39.51 68.94
N ILE A 89 51.66 40.01 68.72
CA ILE A 89 52.84 39.63 69.51
C ILE A 89 52.65 40.05 70.97
N PHE A 90 52.10 41.24 71.25
CA PHE A 90 51.80 41.68 72.62
C PHE A 90 50.69 40.84 73.29
N ALA A 91 49.68 40.42 72.53
CA ALA A 91 48.62 39.53 73.02
C ALA A 91 49.14 38.12 73.32
N VAL A 92 50.04 37.59 72.48
CA VAL A 92 50.70 36.30 72.70
C VAL A 92 51.69 36.39 73.86
N LEU A 93 52.47 37.47 74.02
CA LEU A 93 53.35 37.66 75.18
C LEU A 93 52.58 37.79 76.49
N ARG A 94 51.39 38.43 76.47
CA ARG A 94 50.46 38.48 77.61
C ARG A 94 49.88 37.11 77.98
N LEU A 95 49.71 36.20 77.01
CA LEU A 95 49.28 34.82 77.23
C LEU A 95 50.38 33.92 77.83
N PHE A 96 51.66 34.28 77.68
CA PHE A 96 52.80 33.48 78.19
C PHE A 96 53.40 33.96 79.53
N ILE A 97 53.06 35.16 80.03
CA ILE A 97 53.62 35.73 81.29
C ILE A 97 52.58 35.79 82.44
N THR A 98 51.40 35.17 82.31
CA THR A 98 50.55 34.94 83.49
C THR A 98 51.11 33.77 84.31
N PRO A 99 51.47 33.95 85.59
CA PRO A 99 51.96 32.87 86.42
C PRO A 99 50.88 31.79 86.54
N PHE A 100 51.27 30.58 86.16
CA PHE A 100 50.55 29.33 86.30
C PHE A 100 50.27 29.08 87.79
N GLN A 101 49.18 29.66 88.32
CA GLN A 101 48.58 29.18 89.56
C GLN A 101 47.82 27.92 89.22
N SER A 102 48.40 26.79 89.62
CA SER A 102 47.78 25.48 89.63
C SER A 102 46.39 25.55 90.28
N PRO A 103 45.31 25.13 89.60
CA PRO A 103 44.05 24.91 90.28
C PRO A 103 44.23 23.73 91.26
N PRO A 104 43.67 23.82 92.47
CA PRO A 104 43.72 22.74 93.44
C PRO A 104 43.02 21.52 92.85
N ILE A 105 43.63 20.35 93.03
CA ILE A 105 43.01 19.04 92.77
C ILE A 105 41.79 18.93 93.69
N THR A 106 40.62 19.36 93.20
CA THR A 106 39.34 19.12 93.83
C THR A 106 38.80 17.79 93.30
N LYS A 107 38.46 16.92 94.25
CA LYS A 107 37.80 15.62 94.10
C LYS A 107 36.87 15.58 92.87
N SER A 108 37.03 14.55 92.03
CA SER A 108 36.17 14.25 90.89
C SER A 108 34.68 14.32 91.28
N LYS A 109 34.01 15.39 90.88
CA LYS A 109 32.56 15.48 90.90
C LYS A 109 32.08 14.54 89.80
N LEU A 110 31.57 13.36 90.17
CA LEU A 110 30.95 12.43 89.23
C LEU A 110 29.81 13.18 88.54
N THR A 111 30.00 13.55 87.27
CA THR A 111 28.95 14.19 86.45
C THR A 111 28.10 13.08 85.85
N SER A 112 26.78 13.19 85.98
CA SER A 112 25.85 12.28 85.35
C SER A 112 26.02 12.29 83.82
N PHE A 113 25.93 11.12 83.19
CA PHE A 113 26.00 10.99 81.73
C PHE A 113 25.10 9.86 81.23
N TRP A 114 24.71 9.95 79.96
CA TRP A 114 23.87 8.96 79.31
C TRP A 114 24.69 7.77 78.82
N VAL A 115 24.21 6.56 79.11
CA VAL A 115 24.73 5.28 78.63
C VAL A 115 23.64 4.51 77.90
N ASP A 116 24.02 3.44 77.20
CA ASP A 116 23.09 2.54 76.50
C ASP A 116 22.14 3.25 75.53
N ILE A 117 22.68 4.25 74.82
CA ILE A 117 21.94 5.02 73.83
C ILE A 117 21.50 4.09 72.72
N THR A 118 20.20 3.77 72.69
CA THR A 118 19.62 2.79 71.80
C THR A 118 18.53 3.45 70.95
N PRO A 119 18.67 3.46 69.60
CA PRO A 119 17.61 3.90 68.70
C PRO A 119 16.45 2.88 68.70
N ASP A 120 15.22 3.38 68.63
CA ASP A 120 14.04 2.55 68.38
C ASP A 120 14.16 1.93 66.97
N PRO A 121 13.95 0.61 66.80
CA PRO A 121 13.97 -0.01 65.49
C PRO A 121 12.91 0.56 64.53
N MET A 122 11.84 1.16 65.05
CA MET A 122 10.77 1.78 64.28
C MET A 122 10.93 3.30 64.22
N CYS A 123 10.69 3.87 63.04
CA CYS A 123 10.62 5.32 62.86
C CYS A 123 9.30 5.86 63.43
N SER A 124 9.36 7.06 64.00
CA SER A 124 8.20 7.70 64.63
C SER A 124 7.41 8.59 63.66
N THR A 125 8.14 9.35 62.83
CA THR A 125 7.62 10.14 61.69
C THR A 125 8.73 10.25 60.63
N ILE A 126 8.43 10.81 59.45
CA ILE A 126 9.42 10.97 58.38
C ILE A 126 10.59 11.83 58.86
N GLY A 127 11.80 11.27 58.82
CA GLY A 127 13.02 11.92 59.30
C GLY A 127 13.17 11.95 60.82
N ALA A 128 12.32 11.24 61.58
CA ALA A 128 12.41 11.22 63.04
C ALA A 128 12.32 9.83 63.68
N ARG A 129 13.20 9.58 64.65
CA ARG A 129 13.28 8.32 65.39
C ARG A 129 13.31 8.57 66.89
N GLN A 130 12.75 7.64 67.66
CA GLN A 130 12.86 7.69 69.12
C GLN A 130 14.20 7.09 69.57
N TYR A 131 14.81 7.69 70.57
CA TYR A 131 16.00 7.19 71.23
C TYR A 131 15.72 6.98 72.70
N THR A 132 16.29 5.93 73.26
CA THR A 132 16.26 5.66 74.69
C THR A 132 17.68 5.60 75.23
N ALA A 133 17.91 6.09 76.44
CA ALA A 133 19.21 6.00 77.09
C ALA A 133 19.02 5.93 78.60
N THR A 134 19.96 5.30 79.28
CA THR A 134 19.98 5.17 80.75
C THR A 134 20.91 6.22 81.34
N LEU A 135 20.48 6.92 82.38
CA LEU A 135 21.31 7.89 83.07
C LEU A 135 22.19 7.17 84.10
N SER A 136 23.50 7.32 83.96
CA SER A 136 24.50 6.76 84.87
C SER A 136 25.12 7.84 85.75
N ASN A 137 25.67 7.43 86.90
CA ASN A 137 26.32 8.28 87.88
C ASN A 137 25.44 9.45 88.37
N VAL A 138 24.17 9.18 88.66
CA VAL A 138 23.28 10.13 89.34
C VAL A 138 23.70 10.22 90.81
N PRO A 139 24.09 11.41 91.33
CA PRO A 139 24.40 11.59 92.74
C PRO A 139 23.20 11.23 93.63
N GLU A 140 23.46 10.63 94.79
CA GLU A 140 22.41 10.19 95.73
C GLU A 140 21.56 11.36 96.28
N ASP A 141 22.09 12.58 96.25
CA ASP A 141 21.44 13.82 96.68
C ASP A 141 20.62 14.52 95.58
N TRP A 142 20.58 13.97 94.36
CA TRP A 142 19.84 14.54 93.23
C TRP A 142 18.47 13.88 93.04
N ASP A 143 17.45 14.69 92.75
CA ASP A 143 16.19 14.17 92.22
C ASP A 143 16.46 13.53 90.85
N ASN A 144 16.14 12.24 90.75
CA ASN A 144 16.33 11.42 89.55
C ASN A 144 15.71 12.03 88.28
N VAL A 145 14.53 12.65 88.38
CA VAL A 145 13.85 13.29 87.27
C VAL A 145 14.53 14.62 86.92
N GLU A 146 14.92 15.39 87.93
CA GLU A 146 15.65 16.65 87.73
C GLU A 146 17.03 16.40 87.06
N ALA A 147 17.73 15.35 87.48
CA ALA A 147 18.98 14.89 86.89
C ALA A 147 18.81 14.50 85.41
N CYS A 148 17.74 13.77 85.09
CA CYS A 148 17.37 13.41 83.72
C CYS A 148 17.11 14.63 82.85
N MET A 149 16.35 15.61 83.34
CA MET A 149 16.02 16.81 82.57
C MET A 149 17.22 17.74 82.35
N LYS A 150 18.17 17.79 83.30
CA LYS A 150 19.34 18.69 83.24
C LYS A 150 20.55 18.11 82.49
N THR A 151 20.65 16.78 82.36
CA THR A 151 21.81 16.14 81.73
C THR A 151 21.72 16.23 80.21
N ARG A 152 22.72 16.86 79.58
CA ARG A 152 22.76 17.03 78.11
C ARG A 152 22.85 15.69 77.38
N PHE A 153 22.03 15.52 76.36
CA PHE A 153 22.02 14.34 75.49
C PHE A 153 22.62 14.67 74.13
N TYR A 154 23.45 13.77 73.60
CA TYR A 154 24.13 13.92 72.32
C TYR A 154 23.80 12.74 71.43
N VAL A 155 23.35 13.01 70.21
CA VAL A 155 23.13 12.01 69.16
C VAL A 155 23.79 12.54 67.90
N HIS A 156 24.56 11.68 67.20
CA HIS A 156 25.28 12.04 65.98
C HIS A 156 26.20 13.27 66.16
N GLY A 157 26.78 13.46 67.35
CA GLY A 157 27.66 14.58 67.67
C GLY A 157 26.98 15.94 67.87
N LYS A 158 25.64 16.00 67.82
CA LYS A 158 24.85 17.22 68.07
C LYS A 158 24.15 17.14 69.43
N VAL A 159 24.07 18.29 70.12
CA VAL A 159 23.28 18.42 71.35
C VAL A 159 21.80 18.37 71.00
N VAL A 160 21.06 17.48 71.63
CA VAL A 160 19.60 17.40 71.49
C VAL A 160 18.97 18.49 72.35
N SER A 161 18.22 19.40 71.72
CA SER A 161 17.55 20.53 72.38
C SER A 161 16.22 20.16 73.02
N THR A 162 15.61 19.05 72.60
CA THR A 162 14.34 18.56 73.15
C THR A 162 14.56 17.92 74.52
N SER A 163 13.69 18.25 75.48
CA SER A 163 13.74 17.65 76.82
C SER A 163 13.33 16.17 76.77
N PRO A 164 14.01 15.27 77.52
CA PRO A 164 13.61 13.87 77.59
C PRO A 164 12.24 13.70 78.23
N ILE A 165 11.54 12.62 77.84
CA ILE A 165 10.53 12.00 78.68
C ILE A 165 11.27 11.06 79.63
N CYS A 166 11.27 11.39 80.92
CA CYS A 166 11.99 10.64 81.95
C CYS A 166 11.08 9.59 82.60
N THR A 167 11.54 8.34 82.67
CA THR A 167 10.88 7.26 83.41
C THR A 167 11.83 6.69 84.45
N VAL A 168 11.35 6.56 85.69
CA VAL A 168 12.12 6.03 86.83
C VAL A 168 11.61 4.63 87.14
N ALA A 169 12.49 3.63 87.11
CA ALA A 169 12.17 2.24 87.42
C ALA A 169 13.13 1.68 88.48
N SER A 170 12.63 0.82 89.36
CA SER A 170 13.45 0.11 90.35
C SER A 170 14.03 -1.16 89.73
N ALA A 171 15.35 -1.30 89.69
CA ALA A 171 16.00 -2.53 89.26
C ALA A 171 15.89 -3.62 90.34
N LEU A 172 16.06 -4.90 89.94
CA LEU A 172 16.04 -6.07 90.85
C LEU A 172 17.05 -5.98 92.01
N ASN A 173 18.03 -5.08 91.93
CA ASN A 173 19.13 -4.94 92.89
C ASN A 173 18.95 -3.74 93.83
N SER A 174 17.74 -3.17 93.93
CA SER A 174 17.43 -1.93 94.67
C SER A 174 18.11 -0.66 94.14
N THR A 175 18.70 -0.70 92.94
CA THR A 175 19.23 0.48 92.25
C THR A 175 18.13 1.15 91.43
N THR A 176 18.04 2.48 91.52
CA THR A 176 17.07 3.25 90.72
C THR A 176 17.65 3.49 89.32
N ILE A 177 16.95 3.06 88.28
CA ILE A 177 17.30 3.29 86.88
C ILE A 177 16.45 4.44 86.36
N VAL A 178 17.12 5.46 85.83
CA VAL A 178 16.47 6.60 85.19
C VAL A 178 16.70 6.48 83.69
N GLN A 179 15.62 6.32 82.93
CA GLN A 179 15.66 6.21 81.48
C GLN A 179 15.07 7.47 80.85
N GLY A 180 15.79 8.07 79.90
CA GLY A 180 15.31 9.17 79.08
C GLY A 180 14.85 8.67 77.72
N ARG A 181 13.80 9.31 77.18
CA ARG A 181 13.33 9.09 75.81
C ARG A 181 13.27 10.41 75.04
N TRP A 182 13.80 10.43 73.82
CA TRP A 182 13.79 11.60 72.94
C TRP A 182 13.23 11.24 71.57
N THR A 183 12.55 12.18 70.92
CA THR A 183 12.30 12.10 69.47
C THR A 183 13.31 12.98 68.79
N ILE A 184 14.14 12.38 67.93
CA ILE A 184 15.21 13.05 67.20
C ILE A 184 14.77 13.18 65.75
N ASP A 185 14.68 14.40 65.23
CA ASP A 185 14.18 14.76 63.90
C ASP A 185 15.28 15.25 62.93
N PHE A 186 16.55 15.09 63.32
CA PHE A 186 17.71 15.46 62.52
C PHE A 186 18.65 14.26 62.30
N ASP A 187 19.33 14.28 61.15
CA ASP A 187 20.32 13.27 60.74
C ASP A 187 19.80 11.81 60.85
N GLN A 188 18.50 11.59 60.64
CA GLN A 188 17.87 10.27 60.59
C GLN A 188 17.61 9.85 59.13
N SER A 189 18.66 9.67 58.34
CA SER A 189 18.54 9.25 56.93
C SER A 189 17.73 7.96 56.78
N ASP A 190 17.87 7.04 57.74
CA ASP A 190 17.20 5.73 57.73
C ASP A 190 15.70 5.83 58.00
N CYS A 191 15.19 7.00 58.42
CA CYS A 191 13.77 7.29 58.62
C CYS A 191 13.17 8.18 57.52
N VAL A 192 13.89 8.39 56.42
CA VAL A 192 13.38 9.13 55.26
C VAL A 192 13.00 8.12 54.18
N PRO A 193 11.75 8.09 53.71
CA PRO A 193 11.36 7.28 52.56
C PRO A 193 12.15 7.69 51.31
N VAL A 194 12.59 6.70 50.52
CA VAL A 194 13.41 6.94 49.32
C VAL A 194 12.76 6.28 48.11
N TRP A 195 12.63 7.05 47.02
CA TRP A 195 12.17 6.54 45.73
C TRP A 195 13.23 5.65 45.09
N SER A 196 12.79 4.55 44.48
CA SER A 196 13.62 3.78 43.56
C SER A 196 13.91 4.58 42.28
N ALA A 197 14.66 3.97 41.35
CA ALA A 197 14.94 4.60 40.06
C ALA A 197 13.64 4.98 39.33
N ILE A 198 13.50 6.27 39.01
CA ILE A 198 12.32 6.76 38.29
C ILE A 198 12.39 6.25 36.86
N SER A 199 11.41 5.43 36.50
CA SER A 199 11.19 5.00 35.12
C SER A 199 10.15 5.90 34.46
N SER A 200 10.22 6.06 33.14
CA SER A 200 9.25 6.85 32.38
C SER A 200 8.80 6.10 31.14
N ASN A 201 7.51 6.16 30.85
CA ASN A 201 6.96 5.60 29.62
C ASN A 201 5.79 6.45 29.10
N CYS A 202 5.48 6.36 27.82
CA CYS A 202 4.29 6.99 27.28
C CYS A 202 3.06 6.13 27.65
N SER A 203 2.06 6.74 28.31
CA SER A 203 0.86 6.04 28.77
C SER A 203 -0.37 6.32 27.91
N SER A 204 -0.42 7.49 27.27
CA SER A 204 -1.44 7.86 26.31
C SER A 204 -0.94 8.97 25.37
N TYR A 205 -1.75 9.34 24.38
CA TYR A 205 -1.37 10.34 23.37
C TYR A 205 -0.92 11.66 24.03
N GLY A 206 0.35 12.00 23.82
CA GLY A 206 0.95 13.20 24.36
C GLY A 206 1.11 13.20 25.89
N VAL A 207 1.03 12.04 26.56
CA VAL A 207 1.19 11.92 28.01
C VAL A 207 2.32 10.95 28.36
N ARG A 208 3.29 11.44 29.12
CA ARG A 208 4.35 10.64 29.72
C ARG A 208 4.04 10.41 31.20
N THR A 209 4.08 9.15 31.61
CA THR A 209 3.96 8.76 33.01
C THR A 209 5.34 8.40 33.54
N TYR A 210 5.75 9.09 34.60
CA TYR A 210 6.87 8.70 35.42
C TYR A 210 6.36 7.83 36.57
N GLN A 211 7.11 6.80 36.94
CA GLN A 211 6.76 5.91 38.04
C GLN A 211 8.01 5.44 38.79
N ALA A 212 7.87 5.32 40.11
CA ALA A 212 8.87 4.78 41.00
C ALA A 212 8.22 4.10 42.21
N ASP A 213 8.90 3.11 42.76
CA ASP A 213 8.49 2.43 43.98
C ASP A 213 9.09 3.17 45.18
N LEU A 214 8.32 3.32 46.25
CA LEU A 214 8.78 3.95 47.48
C LEU A 214 9.26 2.91 48.47
N HIS A 215 10.52 3.00 48.88
CA HIS A 215 11.01 2.28 50.04
C HIS A 215 10.62 3.04 51.31
N VAL A 216 9.74 2.44 52.11
CA VAL A 216 9.23 3.03 53.36
C VAL A 216 9.92 2.37 54.56
N PRO A 217 10.61 3.17 55.39
CA PRO A 217 11.22 2.66 56.61
C PRO A 217 10.22 2.00 57.57
N PRO A 218 10.63 0.99 58.35
CA PRO A 218 9.79 0.37 59.37
C PRO A 218 9.22 1.39 60.36
N GLY A 219 7.95 1.25 60.72
CA GLY A 219 7.24 2.13 61.67
C GLY A 219 6.45 3.27 61.01
N LEU A 220 6.68 3.56 59.73
CA LEU A 220 5.91 4.56 58.98
C LEU A 220 4.73 3.94 58.24
N ASP A 221 3.65 4.70 58.09
CA ASP A 221 2.50 4.32 57.26
C ASP A 221 2.85 4.49 55.77
N THR A 222 2.73 3.41 55.00
CA THR A 222 3.11 3.37 53.57
C THR A 222 2.32 4.38 52.73
N SER A 223 1.00 4.52 52.97
CA SER A 223 0.14 5.41 52.19
C SER A 223 0.45 6.89 52.45
N SER A 224 0.56 7.25 53.74
CA SER A 224 0.87 8.61 54.17
C SER A 224 2.27 9.01 53.75
N SER A 225 3.24 8.09 53.85
CA SER A 225 4.62 8.30 53.39
C SER A 225 4.68 8.59 51.90
N CYS A 226 3.90 7.86 51.08
CA CYS A 226 3.85 8.10 49.64
C CYS A 226 3.35 9.50 49.29
N LYS A 227 2.25 9.95 49.89
CA LYS A 227 1.68 11.28 49.62
C LYS A 227 2.57 12.41 50.14
N ALA A 228 3.37 12.17 51.19
CA ALA A 228 4.23 13.17 51.81
C ALA A 228 5.63 13.24 51.19
N THR A 229 6.06 12.24 50.41
CA THR A 229 7.41 12.17 49.84
C THR A 229 7.41 12.64 48.38
N PRO A 230 7.99 13.81 48.07
CA PRO A 230 8.03 14.30 46.70
C PRO A 230 9.20 13.68 45.94
N ALA A 231 9.08 13.62 44.61
CA ALA A 231 10.18 13.31 43.70
C ALA A 231 10.67 14.58 43.00
N ILE A 232 11.93 14.58 42.57
CA ILE A 232 12.47 15.63 41.69
C ILE A 232 12.44 15.08 40.26
N ILE A 233 11.52 15.60 39.45
CA ILE A 233 11.34 15.21 38.04
C ILE A 233 11.47 16.48 37.20
N GLN A 234 12.37 16.47 36.22
CA GLN A 234 12.67 17.66 35.39
C GLN A 234 12.96 18.91 36.23
N GLU A 235 13.81 18.78 37.26
CA GLU A 235 14.20 19.85 38.19
C GLU A 235 13.05 20.43 39.04
N ARG A 236 11.88 19.79 39.05
CA ARG A 236 10.71 20.22 39.83
C ARG A 236 10.38 19.22 40.93
N LYS A 237 10.09 19.74 42.12
CA LYS A 237 9.61 18.98 43.27
C LYS A 237 8.11 18.69 43.11
N LEU A 238 7.73 17.42 42.97
CA LEU A 238 6.37 17.02 42.66
C LEU A 238 5.89 15.87 43.54
N TYR A 239 4.62 15.92 43.90
CA TYR A 239 3.97 14.90 44.73
C TYR A 239 3.25 13.89 43.84
N PRO A 240 3.34 12.58 44.14
CA PRO A 240 2.76 11.52 43.31
C PRO A 240 1.26 11.37 43.49
N GLU A 241 0.62 10.78 42.49
CA GLU A 241 -0.56 9.94 42.69
C GLU A 241 -0.10 8.57 43.21
N CYS A 242 -0.62 8.15 44.36
CA CYS A 242 -0.13 6.96 45.07
C CYS A 242 -1.03 5.76 44.82
N GLU A 243 -0.43 4.65 44.39
CA GLU A 243 -1.05 3.34 44.30
C GLU A 243 -0.39 2.38 45.31
N LEU A 244 -1.18 1.63 46.07
CA LEU A 244 -0.65 0.60 46.97
C LEU A 244 -0.72 -0.75 46.24
N ALA A 245 0.45 -1.32 45.95
CA ALA A 245 0.57 -2.66 45.40
C ALA A 245 0.98 -3.64 46.49
N ARG A 246 0.35 -4.82 46.49
CA ARG A 246 0.74 -5.92 47.37
C ARG A 246 1.82 -6.75 46.68
N GLN A 247 2.94 -6.98 47.35
CA GLN A 247 4.01 -7.84 46.87
C GLN A 247 3.73 -9.32 47.17
N ASP A 248 4.47 -10.21 46.52
CA ASP A 248 4.36 -11.67 46.66
C ASP A 248 4.67 -12.15 48.09
N ASP A 249 5.50 -11.41 48.83
CA ASP A 249 5.83 -11.67 50.24
C ASP A 249 4.74 -11.18 51.21
N GLY A 250 3.66 -10.58 50.69
CA GLY A 250 2.54 -10.04 51.45
C GLY A 250 2.75 -8.61 51.96
N SER A 251 3.91 -7.99 51.73
CA SER A 251 4.19 -6.59 52.05
C SER A 251 3.48 -5.63 51.08
N PHE A 252 3.31 -4.37 51.49
CA PHE A 252 2.77 -3.33 50.63
C PHE A 252 3.89 -2.38 50.19
N VAL A 253 3.96 -2.13 48.89
CA VAL A 253 4.79 -1.05 48.34
C VAL A 253 3.89 0.03 47.77
N ALA A 254 4.22 1.26 48.12
CA ALA A 254 3.62 2.42 47.48
C ALA A 254 4.36 2.70 46.17
N LYS A 255 3.61 2.77 45.08
CA LYS A 255 4.09 3.27 43.80
C LYS A 255 3.59 4.69 43.59
N GLY A 256 4.51 5.58 43.23
CA GLY A 256 4.19 6.95 42.85
C GLY A 256 4.05 7.07 41.34
N HIS A 257 3.04 7.78 40.88
CA HIS A 257 2.79 8.10 39.47
C HIS A 257 2.76 9.61 39.26
N TRP A 258 3.39 10.07 38.18
CA TRP A 258 3.35 11.46 37.75
C TRP A 258 3.09 11.55 36.25
N ASN A 259 1.95 12.12 35.87
CA ASN A 259 1.53 12.26 34.48
C ASN A 259 1.84 13.67 33.96
N PHE A 260 2.55 13.77 32.84
CA PHE A 260 2.89 15.03 32.19
C PHE A 260 2.45 15.03 30.75
N PHE A 261 2.03 16.18 30.24
CA PHE A 261 1.88 16.36 28.81
C PHE A 261 3.25 16.52 28.14
N ASP A 262 3.59 15.57 27.27
CA ASP A 262 4.81 15.52 26.47
C ASP A 262 4.41 15.52 24.98
N GLN A 263 4.43 16.71 24.38
CA GLN A 263 4.05 16.92 22.98
C GLN A 263 5.17 16.58 21.99
N SER A 264 6.38 16.30 22.47
CA SER A 264 7.55 16.09 21.62
C SER A 264 7.87 14.61 21.41
N GLU A 265 7.76 13.78 22.44
CA GLU A 265 8.23 12.40 22.39
C GLU A 265 7.12 11.35 22.57
N CYS A 266 5.98 11.71 23.19
CA CYS A 266 4.82 10.81 23.35
C CYS A 266 3.70 11.05 22.34
N VAL A 267 4.03 11.66 21.20
CA VAL A 267 3.10 11.90 20.09
C VAL A 267 3.49 11.01 18.92
N PRO A 268 2.62 10.09 18.48
CA PRO A 268 2.86 9.32 17.26
C PRO A 268 2.97 10.23 16.03
N VAL A 269 3.89 9.92 15.12
CA VAL A 269 4.17 10.73 13.94
C VAL A 269 4.07 9.88 12.68
N TRP A 270 3.35 10.38 11.68
CA TRP A 270 3.26 9.74 10.36
C TRP A 270 4.57 9.90 9.60
N SER A 271 4.97 8.84 8.90
CA SER A 271 6.01 8.92 7.87
C SER A 271 5.52 9.73 6.65
N ALA A 272 6.37 9.85 5.64
CA ALA A 272 6.00 10.53 4.41
C ALA A 272 4.76 9.87 3.77
N ILE A 273 3.72 10.67 3.54
CA ILE A 273 2.49 10.18 2.93
C ILE A 273 2.75 9.89 1.45
N SER A 274 2.54 8.64 1.07
CA SER A 274 2.57 8.19 -0.32
C SER A 274 1.14 8.02 -0.84
N SER A 275 0.95 8.07 -2.16
CA SER A 275 -0.37 7.83 -2.77
C SER A 275 -0.24 7.02 -4.04
N HIS A 276 -1.23 6.18 -4.30
CA HIS A 276 -1.35 5.41 -5.54
C HIS A 276 -2.83 5.23 -5.92
N CYS A 277 -3.10 4.91 -7.18
CA CYS A 277 -4.44 4.52 -7.60
C CYS A 277 -4.64 3.04 -7.26
N SER A 278 -5.63 2.74 -6.41
CA SER A 278 -5.90 1.38 -5.93
C SER A 278 -7.04 0.71 -6.70
N SER A 279 -7.97 1.49 -7.23
CA SER A 279 -9.05 1.03 -8.10
C SER A 279 -9.60 2.18 -8.96
N TYR A 280 -10.59 1.89 -9.82
CA TYR A 280 -11.18 2.85 -10.73
C TYR A 280 -11.72 4.08 -9.98
N GLY A 281 -11.14 5.25 -10.25
CA GLY A 281 -11.53 6.51 -9.62
C GLY A 281 -11.17 6.61 -8.14
N VAL A 282 -10.38 5.69 -7.58
CA VAL A 282 -9.99 5.70 -6.16
C VAL A 282 -8.49 5.92 -6.02
N ARG A 283 -8.12 6.96 -5.29
CA ARG A 283 -6.76 7.18 -4.82
C ARG A 283 -6.65 6.78 -3.36
N THR A 284 -5.70 5.91 -3.05
CA THR A 284 -5.36 5.53 -1.69
C THR A 284 -4.08 6.25 -1.28
N TYR A 285 -4.17 7.02 -0.21
CA TYR A 285 -3.02 7.55 0.51
C TYR A 285 -2.64 6.58 1.62
N GLN A 286 -1.34 6.39 1.85
CA GLN A 286 -0.85 5.52 2.90
C GLN A 286 0.42 6.08 3.54
N ALA A 287 0.57 5.83 4.84
CA ALA A 287 1.75 6.18 5.62
C ALA A 287 1.90 5.21 6.81
N ASP A 288 3.14 5.05 7.23
CA ASP A 288 3.48 4.26 8.41
C ASP A 288 3.50 5.17 9.64
N LEU A 289 2.99 4.67 10.76
CA LEU A 289 2.99 5.42 12.02
C LEU A 289 4.20 5.04 12.87
N HIS A 290 5.04 6.02 13.18
CA HIS A 290 6.05 5.86 14.22
C HIS A 290 5.38 6.03 15.59
N VAL A 291 5.34 4.93 16.36
CA VAL A 291 4.70 4.87 17.67
C VAL A 291 5.78 4.84 18.75
N PRO A 292 5.79 5.82 19.68
CA PRO A 292 6.69 5.82 20.81
C PRO A 292 6.56 4.55 21.68
N PRO A 293 7.65 4.06 22.29
CA PRO A 293 7.59 2.95 23.23
C PRO A 293 6.53 3.17 24.32
N GLY A 294 5.82 2.10 24.69
CA GLY A 294 4.77 2.12 25.71
C GLY A 294 3.35 2.33 25.20
N LEU A 295 3.18 2.84 23.97
CA LEU A 295 1.87 2.99 23.35
C LEU A 295 1.49 1.78 22.50
N ASP A 296 0.20 1.43 22.51
CA ASP A 296 -0.34 0.43 21.60
C ASP A 296 -0.41 0.99 20.17
N ALA A 297 0.20 0.27 19.22
CA ALA A 297 0.36 0.76 17.85
C ALA A 297 -0.98 0.96 17.12
N LEU A 298 -1.92 0.02 17.29
CA LEU A 298 -3.20 0.06 16.60
C LEU A 298 -4.12 1.17 17.15
N SER A 299 -4.18 1.31 18.47
CA SER A 299 -4.94 2.36 19.14
C SER A 299 -4.36 3.74 18.82
N SER A 300 -3.03 3.86 18.79
CA SER A 300 -2.33 5.09 18.40
C SER A 300 -2.64 5.49 16.96
N CYS A 301 -2.69 4.52 16.04
CA CYS A 301 -3.07 4.77 14.65
C CYS A 301 -4.48 5.33 14.50
N LYS A 302 -5.46 4.72 15.17
CA LYS A 302 -6.86 5.18 15.11
C LYS A 302 -7.05 6.57 15.71
N ALA A 303 -6.23 6.94 16.70
CA ALA A 303 -6.30 8.23 17.38
C ALA A 303 -5.53 9.35 16.67
N THR A 304 -4.61 9.02 15.76
CA THR A 304 -3.70 10.01 15.13
C THR A 304 -4.20 10.38 13.73
N PRO A 305 -4.74 11.59 13.52
CA PRO A 305 -5.18 12.03 12.20
C PRO A 305 -4.00 12.48 11.33
N ALA A 306 -4.19 12.47 10.02
CA ALA A 306 -3.28 13.10 9.06
C ALA A 306 -3.96 14.27 8.34
N ILE A 307 -3.18 15.23 7.85
CA ILE A 307 -3.67 16.31 6.98
C ILE A 307 -3.42 15.88 5.54
N ILE A 308 -4.49 15.60 4.81
CA ILE A 308 -4.44 15.18 3.41
C ILE A 308 -5.39 16.10 2.63
N GLN A 309 -4.89 16.75 1.58
CA GLN A 309 -5.65 17.75 0.81
C GLN A 309 -6.30 18.81 1.73
N GLU A 310 -5.52 19.34 2.68
CA GLU A 310 -5.95 20.36 3.66
C GLU A 310 -7.06 19.92 4.63
N LYS A 311 -7.43 18.62 4.63
CA LYS A 311 -8.43 18.06 5.53
C LYS A 311 -7.78 17.16 6.58
N LYS A 312 -8.23 17.31 7.82
CA LYS A 312 -7.87 16.43 8.94
C LYS A 312 -8.69 15.14 8.85
N LEU A 313 -8.05 14.01 8.58
CA LEU A 313 -8.70 12.72 8.36
C LEU A 313 -8.11 11.63 9.25
N TYR A 314 -8.97 10.73 9.72
CA TYR A 314 -8.58 9.55 10.49
C TYR A 314 -8.42 8.35 9.56
N PRO A 315 -7.35 7.56 9.70
CA PRO A 315 -7.09 6.42 8.83
C PRO A 315 -7.95 5.21 9.14
N GLU A 316 -8.08 4.34 8.14
CA GLU A 316 -8.25 2.90 8.38
C GLU A 316 -6.89 2.30 8.72
N CYS A 317 -6.81 1.58 9.84
CA CYS A 317 -5.54 1.11 10.40
C CYS A 317 -5.37 -0.39 10.28
N GLU A 318 -4.19 -0.80 9.85
CA GLU A 318 -3.75 -2.20 9.87
C GLU A 318 -2.37 -2.33 10.53
N LEU A 319 -2.07 -3.52 11.06
CA LEU A 319 -0.73 -3.85 11.54
C LEU A 319 0.03 -4.55 10.41
N ALA A 320 1.10 -3.91 9.93
CA ALA A 320 2.01 -4.48 8.96
C ALA A 320 3.26 -5.01 9.68
N ARG A 321 3.71 -6.21 9.30
CA ARG A 321 4.96 -6.78 9.79
C ARG A 321 6.11 -6.27 8.93
N GLN A 322 7.14 -5.70 9.54
CA GLN A 322 8.37 -5.30 8.86
C GLN A 322 9.35 -6.48 8.75
N ASP A 323 10.36 -6.31 7.90
CA ASP A 323 11.40 -7.31 7.62
C ASP A 323 12.23 -7.68 8.85
N ASP A 324 12.37 -6.75 9.80
CA ASP A 324 13.03 -6.96 11.10
C ASP A 324 12.15 -7.71 12.11
N GLY A 325 10.92 -8.06 11.72
CA GLY A 325 9.94 -8.76 12.55
C GLY A 325 9.13 -7.84 13.47
N THR A 326 9.36 -6.52 13.47
CA THR A 326 8.56 -5.56 14.21
C THR A 326 7.20 -5.32 13.54
N PHE A 327 6.21 -4.88 14.32
CA PHE A 327 4.90 -4.49 13.80
C PHE A 327 4.81 -2.97 13.76
N VAL A 328 4.41 -2.43 12.62
CA VAL A 328 4.14 -1.01 12.44
C VAL A 328 2.69 -0.83 12.05
N ALA A 329 2.03 0.14 12.67
CA ALA A 329 0.67 0.50 12.29
C ALA A 329 0.72 1.34 11.01
N LYS A 330 0.02 0.87 9.97
CA LYS A 330 -0.12 1.59 8.70
C LYS A 330 -1.51 2.18 8.61
N GLY A 331 -1.57 3.45 8.24
CA GLY A 331 -2.81 4.18 8.00
C GLY A 331 -3.12 4.27 6.51
N HIS A 332 -4.38 4.08 6.15
CA HIS A 332 -4.91 4.17 4.79
C HIS A 332 -6.04 5.19 4.72
N TRP A 333 -6.06 5.99 3.65
CA TRP A 333 -7.13 6.96 3.36
C TRP A 333 -7.56 6.84 1.90
N ASN A 334 -8.81 6.47 1.67
CA ASN A 334 -9.38 6.29 0.34
C ASN A 334 -10.16 7.53 -0.09
N PHE A 335 -9.80 8.09 -1.24
CA PHE A 335 -10.49 9.20 -1.89
C PHE A 335 -11.13 8.71 -3.17
N PHE A 336 -12.44 8.90 -3.27
CA PHE A 336 -13.25 8.52 -4.43
C PHE A 336 -13.31 9.66 -5.46
N ASP A 337 -13.85 9.36 -6.64
CA ASP A 337 -14.07 10.29 -7.75
C ASP A 337 -12.80 11.02 -8.23
N GLN A 338 -11.65 10.37 -8.13
CA GLN A 338 -10.36 10.92 -8.55
C GLN A 338 -10.18 10.69 -10.05
N SER A 339 -10.36 11.75 -10.86
CA SER A 339 -10.24 11.69 -12.32
C SER A 339 -8.86 11.24 -12.80
N GLU A 340 -7.80 11.51 -12.03
CA GLU A 340 -6.44 11.04 -12.31
C GLU A 340 -6.28 9.52 -12.13
N CYS A 341 -7.19 8.86 -11.41
CA CYS A 341 -7.21 7.40 -11.22
C CYS A 341 -8.25 6.72 -12.13
N VAL A 342 -8.67 7.39 -13.21
CA VAL A 342 -9.56 6.83 -14.22
C VAL A 342 -8.75 6.52 -15.48
N PRO A 343 -8.70 5.26 -15.95
CA PRO A 343 -8.11 4.93 -17.24
C PRO A 343 -8.82 5.64 -18.38
N VAL A 344 -8.06 6.15 -19.35
CA VAL A 344 -8.61 6.93 -20.48
C VAL A 344 -8.13 6.35 -21.80
N TRP A 345 -9.07 6.15 -22.73
CA TRP A 345 -8.76 5.74 -24.10
C TRP A 345 -8.13 6.88 -24.89
N SER A 346 -7.12 6.55 -25.69
CA SER A 346 -6.58 7.44 -26.70
C SER A 346 -7.59 7.67 -27.83
N ALA A 347 -7.19 8.45 -28.84
CA ALA A 347 -8.03 8.70 -30.00
C ALA A 347 -8.43 7.37 -30.69
N ILE A 348 -9.73 7.12 -30.78
CA ILE A 348 -10.25 5.89 -31.39
C ILE A 348 -10.04 5.96 -32.90
N SER A 349 -9.26 5.00 -33.42
CA SER A 349 -9.10 4.78 -34.86
C SER A 349 -10.03 3.65 -35.32
N SER A 350 -10.38 3.62 -36.61
CA SER A 350 -11.24 2.58 -37.16
C SER A 350 -10.87 2.23 -38.59
N HIS A 351 -11.06 0.97 -38.98
CA HIS A 351 -10.88 0.46 -40.34
C HIS A 351 -11.84 -0.69 -40.61
N CYS A 352 -12.11 -0.99 -41.89
CA CYS A 352 -12.86 -2.19 -42.27
C CYS A 352 -11.92 -3.40 -42.23
N SER A 353 -12.27 -4.43 -41.46
CA SER A 353 -11.40 -5.59 -41.21
C SER A 353 -11.89 -6.88 -41.87
N SER A 354 -13.20 -7.01 -42.07
CA SER A 354 -13.84 -8.13 -42.76
C SER A 354 -15.19 -7.68 -43.33
N TYR A 355 -15.83 -8.52 -44.14
CA TYR A 355 -17.12 -8.18 -44.76
C TYR A 355 -18.16 -7.77 -43.71
N GLY A 356 -18.67 -6.54 -43.84
CA GLY A 356 -19.69 -5.98 -42.97
C GLY A 356 -19.23 -5.66 -41.54
N VAL A 357 -17.93 -5.66 -41.26
CA VAL A 357 -17.38 -5.40 -39.92
C VAL A 357 -16.35 -4.28 -39.96
N ARG A 358 -16.58 -3.26 -39.12
CA ARG A 358 -15.60 -2.22 -38.79
C ARG A 358 -14.94 -2.54 -37.46
N THR A 359 -13.62 -2.59 -37.45
CA THR A 359 -12.83 -2.71 -36.22
C THR A 359 -12.42 -1.31 -35.76
N TYR A 360 -12.81 -0.99 -34.54
CA TYR A 360 -12.32 0.18 -33.81
C TYR A 360 -11.18 -0.26 -32.89
N GLN A 361 -10.19 0.60 -32.70
CA GLN A 361 -9.08 0.34 -31.79
C GLN A 361 -8.54 1.63 -31.16
N ALA A 362 -8.11 1.53 -29.91
CA ALA A 362 -7.50 2.60 -29.15
C ALA A 362 -6.56 2.03 -28.07
N ASP A 363 -5.57 2.82 -27.68
CA ASP A 363 -4.66 2.47 -26.60
C ASP A 363 -5.22 3.02 -25.28
N LEU A 364 -5.09 2.27 -24.19
CA LEU A 364 -5.53 2.69 -22.87
C LEU A 364 -4.37 3.29 -22.09
N HIS A 365 -4.54 4.54 -21.68
CA HIS A 365 -3.67 5.14 -20.68
C HIS A 365 -4.13 4.71 -19.29
N VAL A 366 -3.30 3.91 -18.61
CA VAL A 366 -3.58 3.38 -17.27
C VAL A 366 -2.72 4.13 -16.25
N PRO A 367 -3.35 4.78 -15.24
CA PRO A 367 -2.64 5.43 -14.16
C PRO A 367 -1.72 4.46 -13.39
N PRO A 368 -0.54 4.93 -12.91
CA PRO A 368 0.35 4.11 -12.09
C PRO A 368 -0.35 3.51 -10.86
N GLY A 369 -0.07 2.23 -10.59
CA GLY A 369 -0.65 1.48 -9.47
C GLY A 369 -1.84 0.59 -9.83
N LEU A 370 -2.47 0.82 -11.00
CA LEU A 370 -3.55 -0.05 -11.49
C LEU A 370 -3.01 -1.16 -12.40
N ASP A 371 -3.66 -2.32 -12.35
CA ASP A 371 -3.37 -3.42 -13.26
C ASP A 371 -3.86 -3.09 -14.68
N THR A 372 -2.95 -3.12 -15.66
CA THR A 372 -3.23 -2.68 -17.03
C THR A 372 -4.31 -3.53 -17.71
N LEU A 373 -4.28 -4.86 -17.53
CA LEU A 373 -5.22 -5.78 -18.19
C LEU A 373 -6.63 -5.68 -17.60
N SER A 374 -6.74 -5.66 -16.27
CA SER A 374 -8.00 -5.51 -15.57
C SER A 374 -8.64 -4.16 -15.86
N SER A 375 -7.82 -3.10 -15.89
CA SER A 375 -8.25 -1.75 -16.28
C SER A 375 -8.83 -1.73 -17.69
N CYS A 376 -8.20 -2.42 -18.64
CA CYS A 376 -8.70 -2.52 -20.01
C CYS A 376 -10.05 -3.21 -20.12
N LYS A 377 -10.22 -4.36 -19.46
CA LYS A 377 -11.51 -5.09 -19.51
C LYS A 377 -12.64 -4.30 -18.87
N ALA A 378 -12.34 -3.56 -17.80
CA ALA A 378 -13.33 -2.79 -17.05
C ALA A 378 -13.71 -1.45 -17.69
N THR A 379 -12.88 -0.88 -18.58
CA THR A 379 -13.09 0.46 -19.13
C THR A 379 -13.82 0.40 -20.48
N PRO A 380 -15.13 0.72 -20.56
CA PRO A 380 -15.82 0.73 -21.84
C PRO A 380 -15.43 1.96 -22.68
N ALA A 381 -15.66 1.89 -23.99
CA ALA A 381 -15.59 3.03 -24.90
C ALA A 381 -16.99 3.36 -25.45
N ILE A 382 -17.24 4.64 -25.77
CA ILE A 382 -18.47 5.07 -26.44
C ILE A 382 -18.23 5.04 -27.94
N ILE A 383 -18.80 4.07 -28.63
CA ILE A 383 -18.68 3.91 -30.09
C ILE A 383 -20.09 3.92 -30.68
N GLN A 384 -20.32 4.80 -31.65
CA GLN A 384 -21.65 5.01 -32.26
C GLN A 384 -22.78 5.24 -31.23
N GLY A 385 -22.47 5.94 -30.12
CA GLY A 385 -23.41 6.24 -29.04
C GLY A 385 -23.69 5.08 -28.08
N LYS A 386 -23.03 3.93 -28.22
CA LYS A 386 -23.17 2.76 -27.33
C LYS A 386 -21.91 2.58 -26.49
N SER A 387 -22.10 2.24 -25.22
CA SER A 387 -21.02 1.85 -24.31
C SER A 387 -20.66 0.38 -24.56
N LEU A 388 -19.44 0.11 -25.01
CA LEU A 388 -18.97 -1.22 -25.40
C LEU A 388 -17.65 -1.55 -24.70
N HIS A 389 -17.55 -2.77 -24.16
CA HIS A 389 -16.30 -3.28 -23.59
C HIS A 389 -15.38 -3.83 -24.69
N PRO A 390 -14.07 -3.55 -24.60
CA PRO A 390 -13.10 -4.03 -25.59
C PRO A 390 -12.78 -5.53 -25.44
N LYS A 391 -12.30 -6.12 -26.53
CA LYS A 391 -11.33 -7.22 -26.44
C LYS A 391 -9.93 -6.60 -26.23
N CYS A 392 -9.28 -6.96 -25.14
CA CYS A 392 -7.99 -6.40 -24.74
C CYS A 392 -6.81 -7.22 -25.23
N GLU A 393 -5.81 -6.55 -25.75
CA GLU A 393 -4.48 -7.10 -26.08
C GLU A 393 -3.41 -6.29 -25.34
N LEU A 394 -2.43 -6.95 -24.75
CA LEU A 394 -1.31 -6.27 -24.10
C LEU A 394 -0.15 -6.19 -25.07
N THR A 395 0.38 -4.99 -25.27
CA THR A 395 1.59 -4.76 -26.03
C THR A 395 2.64 -4.15 -25.12
N GLN A 396 3.90 -4.56 -25.29
CA GLN A 396 5.03 -3.97 -24.59
C GLN A 396 5.66 -2.91 -25.50
N GLN A 397 5.80 -1.68 -25.01
CA GLN A 397 6.51 -0.63 -25.72
C GLN A 397 8.03 -0.80 -25.56
N ASP A 398 8.80 -0.09 -26.40
CA ASP A 398 10.27 -0.15 -26.42
C ASP A 398 10.92 0.25 -25.09
N ASP A 399 10.22 1.03 -24.26
CA ASP A 399 10.62 1.43 -22.92
C ASP A 399 10.30 0.37 -21.83
N GLY A 400 9.72 -0.77 -22.22
CA GLY A 400 9.28 -1.85 -21.34
C GLY A 400 7.89 -1.64 -20.74
N THR A 401 7.23 -0.51 -20.98
CA THR A 401 5.89 -0.19 -20.46
C THR A 401 4.83 -1.06 -21.12
N LEU A 402 3.97 -1.68 -20.31
CA LEU A 402 2.82 -2.43 -20.80
C LEU A 402 1.67 -1.49 -21.13
N VAL A 403 1.25 -1.46 -22.38
CA VAL A 403 0.08 -0.73 -22.85
C VAL A 403 -1.02 -1.72 -23.22
N ALA A 404 -2.25 -1.46 -22.77
CA ALA A 404 -3.39 -2.25 -23.22
C ALA A 404 -4.03 -1.60 -24.43
N LYS A 405 -4.27 -2.38 -25.48
CA LYS A 405 -5.00 -1.98 -26.67
C LYS A 405 -6.38 -2.60 -26.65
N GLY A 406 -7.40 -1.76 -26.80
CA GLY A 406 -8.79 -2.18 -26.90
C GLY A 406 -9.19 -2.36 -28.36
N HIS A 407 -9.92 -3.45 -28.65
CA HIS A 407 -10.48 -3.74 -29.97
C HIS A 407 -11.99 -3.96 -29.89
N TRP A 408 -12.73 -3.34 -30.80
CA TRP A 408 -14.19 -3.49 -30.90
C TRP A 408 -14.57 -3.78 -32.35
N ASN A 409 -15.19 -4.94 -32.60
CA ASN A 409 -15.69 -5.33 -33.91
C ASN A 409 -17.19 -5.06 -33.97
N ILE A 410 -17.59 -4.12 -34.83
CA ILE A 410 -18.97 -3.65 -34.94
C ILE A 410 -19.47 -3.89 -36.36
N SER A 411 -20.68 -4.41 -36.49
CA SER A 411 -21.34 -4.56 -37.78
C SER A 411 -21.56 -3.19 -38.43
N ASP A 412 -21.02 -2.99 -39.63
CA ASP A 412 -21.08 -1.73 -40.35
C ASP A 412 -21.29 -2.00 -41.85
N THR A 413 -22.42 -1.53 -42.37
CA THR A 413 -22.80 -1.71 -43.79
C THR A 413 -21.88 -0.96 -44.75
N SER A 414 -21.15 0.06 -44.30
CA SER A 414 -20.10 0.71 -45.10
C SER A 414 -18.90 -0.20 -45.38
N CYS A 415 -18.71 -1.26 -44.58
CA CYS A 415 -17.68 -2.29 -44.79
C CYS A 415 -18.23 -3.53 -45.54
N ALA A 416 -19.44 -3.45 -46.11
CA ALA A 416 -20.06 -4.53 -46.88
C ALA A 416 -20.10 -4.16 -48.37
N PRO A 417 -19.00 -4.39 -49.13
CA PRO A 417 -19.00 -4.16 -50.58
C PRO A 417 -20.09 -4.98 -51.26
N GLN A 418 -20.57 -4.49 -52.41
CA GLN A 418 -21.75 -5.06 -53.06
C GLN A 418 -21.37 -5.73 -54.37
N TRP A 419 -22.00 -6.86 -54.64
CA TRP A 419 -21.90 -7.52 -55.93
C TRP A 419 -22.69 -6.74 -56.99
N VAL A 420 -22.04 -6.41 -58.09
CA VAL A 420 -22.63 -5.73 -59.25
C VAL A 420 -22.41 -6.56 -60.51
N ARG A 421 -23.15 -6.25 -61.58
CA ARG A 421 -22.99 -6.88 -62.90
C ARG A 421 -23.09 -8.42 -62.85
N VAL A 422 -24.08 -8.92 -62.11
CA VAL A 422 -24.37 -10.36 -62.05
C VAL A 422 -24.72 -10.85 -63.45
N THR A 423 -23.86 -11.69 -64.02
CA THR A 423 -23.95 -12.17 -65.40
C THR A 423 -24.15 -13.69 -65.37
N PRO A 424 -25.31 -14.19 -65.83
CA PRO A 424 -25.49 -15.62 -66.04
C PRO A 424 -24.68 -16.06 -67.26
N HIS A 425 -23.96 -17.17 -67.13
CA HIS A 425 -23.23 -17.81 -68.24
C HIS A 425 -24.01 -19.02 -68.77
N SER A 426 -23.42 -19.70 -69.75
CA SER A 426 -23.86 -21.01 -70.22
C SER A 426 -23.87 -22.04 -69.08
N CYS A 427 -24.63 -23.11 -69.27
CA CYS A 427 -24.62 -24.25 -68.36
C CYS A 427 -23.20 -24.82 -68.22
N TYR A 428 -22.78 -25.05 -66.98
CA TYR A 428 -21.43 -25.54 -66.66
C TYR A 428 -21.40 -27.05 -66.63
N THR A 429 -22.33 -27.69 -65.90
CA THR A 429 -22.52 -29.13 -65.85
C THR A 429 -24.01 -29.46 -65.79
N TYR A 430 -24.38 -30.74 -65.79
CA TYR A 430 -25.76 -31.15 -65.61
C TYR A 430 -26.32 -30.50 -64.35
N ASP A 431 -27.48 -29.87 -64.48
CA ASP A 431 -28.15 -29.14 -63.41
C ASP A 431 -27.48 -27.87 -62.91
N GLN A 432 -26.29 -27.48 -63.35
CA GLN A 432 -25.59 -26.30 -62.82
C GLN A 432 -25.32 -25.24 -63.87
N LYS A 433 -25.70 -24.01 -63.54
CA LYS A 433 -25.38 -22.80 -64.31
C LYS A 433 -24.32 -21.98 -63.61
N ARG A 434 -23.35 -21.50 -64.39
CA ARG A 434 -22.30 -20.60 -63.87
C ARG A 434 -22.82 -19.17 -63.85
N TYR A 435 -22.58 -18.47 -62.75
CA TYR A 435 -22.83 -17.03 -62.61
C TYR A 435 -21.51 -16.35 -62.24
N THR A 436 -21.29 -15.16 -62.77
CA THR A 436 -20.20 -14.30 -62.32
C THR A 436 -20.74 -12.94 -61.89
N ALA A 437 -20.08 -12.30 -60.95
CA ALA A 437 -20.40 -10.94 -60.52
C ALA A 437 -19.13 -10.24 -60.07
N VAL A 438 -19.10 -8.92 -60.22
CA VAL A 438 -17.97 -8.09 -59.82
C VAL A 438 -18.22 -7.55 -58.42
N LEU A 439 -17.25 -7.65 -57.53
CA LEU A 439 -17.32 -7.04 -56.21
C LEU A 439 -16.89 -5.58 -56.29
N ASP A 440 -17.83 -4.65 -56.09
CA ASP A 440 -17.60 -3.22 -56.23
C ASP A 440 -17.41 -2.52 -54.88
N LYS A 441 -16.68 -1.40 -54.89
CA LYS A 441 -16.41 -0.52 -53.73
C LYS A 441 -15.76 -1.22 -52.55
N ILE A 442 -14.76 -2.08 -52.81
CA ILE A 442 -13.94 -2.69 -51.76
C ILE A 442 -13.14 -1.57 -51.07
N PRO A 443 -13.29 -1.35 -49.75
CA PRO A 443 -12.46 -0.40 -49.01
C PRO A 443 -10.97 -0.74 -49.16
N HIS A 444 -10.13 0.28 -49.31
CA HIS A 444 -8.70 0.10 -49.58
C HIS A 444 -7.94 -0.66 -48.47
N GLU A 445 -8.48 -0.65 -47.25
CA GLU A 445 -7.89 -1.35 -46.09
C GLU A 445 -8.16 -2.86 -46.10
N MET A 446 -9.12 -3.33 -46.92
CA MET A 446 -9.54 -4.73 -46.94
C MET A 446 -8.77 -5.52 -47.99
N ASP A 447 -8.47 -6.78 -47.67
CA ASP A 447 -7.96 -7.74 -48.65
C ASP A 447 -9.08 -8.11 -49.64
N PRO A 448 -8.97 -7.74 -50.94
CA PRO A 448 -10.02 -7.99 -51.91
C PRO A 448 -10.38 -9.46 -52.07
N LEU A 449 -9.39 -10.36 -52.04
CA LEU A 449 -9.60 -11.78 -52.27
C LEU A 449 -10.32 -12.43 -51.09
N LYS A 450 -9.89 -12.11 -49.87
CA LYS A 450 -10.57 -12.55 -48.65
C LYS A 450 -12.00 -12.03 -48.60
N THR A 451 -12.20 -10.75 -48.93
CA THR A 451 -13.52 -10.11 -48.93
C THR A 451 -14.46 -10.76 -49.94
N CYS A 452 -13.95 -11.17 -51.10
CA CYS A 452 -14.71 -11.91 -52.11
C CYS A 452 -15.33 -13.19 -51.56
N PHE A 453 -14.56 -14.03 -50.86
CA PHE A 453 -15.08 -15.28 -50.27
C PHE A 453 -16.05 -15.04 -49.09
N GLU A 454 -15.95 -13.89 -48.42
CA GLU A 454 -16.84 -13.54 -47.31
C GLU A 454 -18.17 -12.94 -47.76
N ALA A 455 -18.18 -12.20 -48.87
CA ALA A 455 -19.33 -11.45 -49.36
C ALA A 455 -20.42 -12.36 -49.97
N PRO A 456 -21.60 -12.47 -49.35
CA PRO A 456 -22.70 -13.24 -49.92
C PRO A 456 -23.37 -12.51 -51.08
N LEU A 457 -23.80 -13.27 -52.08
CA LEU A 457 -24.71 -12.79 -53.13
C LEU A 457 -26.10 -13.39 -52.93
N GLN A 458 -27.11 -12.55 -52.99
CA GLN A 458 -28.51 -12.97 -53.00
C GLN A 458 -28.92 -13.34 -54.43
N PHE A 459 -29.35 -14.59 -54.62
CA PHE A 459 -29.96 -15.02 -55.88
C PHE A 459 -31.46 -15.18 -55.69
N PHE A 460 -32.24 -14.56 -56.58
CA PHE A 460 -33.68 -14.79 -56.63
C PHE A 460 -33.92 -16.11 -57.38
N ARG A 461 -34.43 -17.14 -56.67
CA ARG A 461 -34.80 -18.41 -57.30
C ARG A 461 -36.01 -18.20 -58.23
N ASP A 462 -35.78 -18.07 -59.52
CA ASP A 462 -36.79 -18.32 -60.57
C ASP A 462 -36.65 -19.77 -61.05
N ILE A 463 -36.86 -20.74 -60.14
CA ILE A 463 -36.70 -22.16 -60.47
C ILE A 463 -38.10 -22.82 -60.52
N SER A 464 -38.51 -23.22 -61.73
CA SER A 464 -39.68 -24.04 -62.10
C SER A 464 -41.07 -23.36 -62.28
N PRO A 465 -41.84 -23.72 -63.34
CA PRO A 465 -43.23 -23.32 -63.54
C PRO A 465 -44.22 -23.85 -62.48
N LEU A 466 -43.83 -24.84 -61.67
CA LEU A 466 -44.65 -25.35 -60.56
C LEU A 466 -44.54 -24.48 -59.28
N SER A 467 -43.74 -23.40 -59.30
CA SER A 467 -43.43 -22.58 -58.13
C SER A 467 -44.44 -21.45 -57.82
N ARG A 468 -45.57 -21.33 -58.53
CA ARG A 468 -46.59 -20.31 -58.20
C ARG A 468 -47.10 -20.40 -56.75
N VAL A 469 -47.02 -21.58 -56.13
CA VAL A 469 -47.38 -21.78 -54.71
C VAL A 469 -46.24 -21.40 -53.74
N TYR A 470 -44.98 -21.46 -54.17
CA TYR A 470 -43.80 -21.12 -53.35
C TYR A 470 -43.34 -19.67 -53.46
N ARG A 471 -43.87 -18.89 -54.41
CA ARG A 471 -43.63 -17.43 -54.51
C ARG A 471 -44.06 -16.65 -53.26
N ALA A 472 -44.95 -17.22 -52.44
CA ALA A 472 -45.37 -16.62 -51.17
C ALA A 472 -44.37 -16.84 -50.01
N PHE A 473 -43.39 -17.74 -50.16
CA PHE A 473 -42.44 -18.13 -49.12
C PHE A 473 -40.98 -17.87 -49.50
N SER A 474 -40.70 -16.97 -50.46
CA SER A 474 -39.36 -16.63 -50.97
C SER A 474 -38.23 -16.83 -49.95
N ILE A 475 -37.63 -18.02 -49.97
CA ILE A 475 -36.47 -18.31 -49.13
C ILE A 475 -35.30 -17.64 -49.84
N ASN A 476 -34.92 -16.46 -49.35
CA ASN A 476 -33.73 -15.77 -49.80
C ASN A 476 -32.51 -16.62 -49.41
N THR A 477 -31.94 -17.35 -50.36
CA THR A 477 -30.69 -18.09 -50.13
C THR A 477 -29.51 -17.20 -50.50
N PHE A 478 -28.70 -16.90 -49.50
CA PHE A 478 -27.43 -16.17 -49.67
C PHE A 478 -26.33 -17.18 -49.97
N HIS A 479 -25.63 -17.01 -51.08
CA HIS A 479 -24.55 -17.90 -51.49
C HIS A 479 -23.22 -17.14 -51.49
N LYS A 480 -22.21 -17.70 -50.84
CA LYS A 480 -20.82 -17.26 -51.03
C LYS A 480 -20.30 -17.79 -52.37
N PRO A 481 -19.38 -17.09 -53.04
CA PRO A 481 -18.81 -17.58 -54.29
C PRO A 481 -18.04 -18.87 -54.07
N ASP A 482 -18.13 -19.79 -55.03
CA ASP A 482 -17.37 -21.04 -55.06
C ASP A 482 -15.90 -20.79 -55.42
N SER A 483 -15.64 -19.75 -56.22
CA SER A 483 -14.30 -19.27 -56.52
C SER A 483 -14.24 -17.75 -56.66
N CYS A 484 -13.07 -17.19 -56.36
CA CYS A 484 -12.76 -15.78 -56.48
C CYS A 484 -11.48 -15.60 -57.29
N GLY A 485 -11.45 -14.59 -58.15
CA GLY A 485 -10.29 -14.28 -58.98
C GLY A 485 -10.30 -12.85 -59.47
N TRP A 486 -9.13 -12.42 -59.95
CA TRP A 486 -9.01 -11.14 -60.65
C TRP A 486 -9.34 -11.34 -62.12
N ASP A 487 -10.25 -10.52 -62.64
CA ASP A 487 -10.50 -10.33 -64.06
C ASP A 487 -10.13 -8.89 -64.40
N GLU A 488 -9.01 -8.73 -65.12
CA GLU A 488 -8.31 -7.45 -65.27
C GLU A 488 -8.05 -6.80 -63.89
N ASP A 489 -8.66 -5.65 -63.61
CA ASP A 489 -8.52 -4.90 -62.35
C ASP A 489 -9.72 -5.11 -61.40
N GLN A 490 -10.56 -6.10 -61.67
CA GLN A 490 -11.81 -6.31 -60.94
C GLN A 490 -11.82 -7.64 -60.21
N MET A 491 -12.25 -7.61 -58.95
CA MET A 491 -12.46 -8.83 -58.16
C MET A 491 -13.79 -9.47 -58.60
N VAL A 492 -13.72 -10.69 -59.12
CA VAL A 492 -14.86 -11.44 -59.65
C VAL A 492 -15.11 -12.68 -58.80
N GLY A 493 -16.35 -12.82 -58.35
CA GLY A 493 -16.86 -14.05 -57.75
C GLY A 493 -17.52 -14.92 -58.81
N THR A 494 -17.39 -16.24 -58.67
CA THR A 494 -18.08 -17.23 -59.50
C THR A 494 -18.92 -18.15 -58.63
N TRP A 495 -20.16 -18.41 -59.05
CA TRP A 495 -21.09 -19.33 -58.41
C TRP A 495 -21.55 -20.40 -59.40
N TYR A 496 -21.71 -21.63 -58.94
CA TYR A 496 -22.28 -22.75 -59.67
C TYR A 496 -23.60 -23.14 -59.00
N LEU A 497 -24.70 -22.63 -59.54
CA LEU A 497 -26.02 -22.79 -58.93
C LEU A 497 -26.88 -23.76 -59.72
N GLU A 498 -27.74 -24.48 -58.99
CA GLU A 498 -28.71 -25.38 -59.61
C GLU A 498 -29.68 -24.60 -60.51
N HIS A 499 -29.85 -25.06 -61.75
CA HIS A 499 -30.74 -24.44 -62.74
C HIS A 499 -31.36 -25.50 -63.64
N SER A 500 -32.69 -25.55 -63.68
CA SER A 500 -33.45 -26.56 -64.45
C SER A 500 -33.16 -26.54 -65.95
N ASP A 501 -32.85 -25.36 -66.49
CA ASP A 501 -32.54 -25.19 -67.92
C ASP A 501 -31.19 -25.83 -68.31
N CYS A 502 -30.37 -26.24 -67.33
CA CYS A 502 -29.13 -26.97 -67.54
C CYS A 502 -29.30 -28.49 -67.51
N ARG A 503 -30.50 -28.97 -67.86
CA ARG A 503 -30.83 -30.39 -67.99
C ARG A 503 -31.06 -30.72 -69.47
N PRO A 504 -30.01 -31.10 -70.23
CA PRO A 504 -30.21 -31.63 -71.57
C PRO A 504 -31.15 -32.84 -71.56
N THR A 505 -32.02 -32.94 -72.55
CA THR A 505 -33.02 -34.00 -72.62
C THR A 505 -32.44 -35.23 -73.33
N LEU A 506 -32.62 -36.41 -72.71
CA LEU A 506 -32.36 -37.70 -73.35
C LEU A 506 -33.54 -38.07 -74.26
N ILE A 507 -33.32 -38.04 -75.57
CA ILE A 507 -34.29 -38.38 -76.60
C ILE A 507 -34.01 -39.77 -77.15
N SER A 508 -35.06 -40.59 -77.27
CA SER A 508 -35.02 -41.88 -77.96
C SER A 508 -33.94 -42.82 -77.42
N MET A 509 -34.00 -43.13 -76.13
CA MET A 509 -33.10 -44.11 -75.50
C MET A 509 -33.25 -45.49 -76.17
N GLN A 510 -32.20 -45.92 -76.85
CA GLN A 510 -32.09 -47.18 -77.58
C GLN A 510 -31.25 -48.18 -76.81
N HIS A 511 -31.69 -49.43 -76.84
CA HIS A 511 -31.02 -50.56 -76.22
C HIS A 511 -30.26 -51.37 -77.27
N TYR A 512 -28.94 -51.46 -77.12
CA TYR A 512 -28.03 -52.10 -78.09
C TYR A 512 -27.65 -53.55 -77.72
N GLY A 513 -28.20 -54.09 -76.64
CA GLY A 513 -27.86 -55.42 -76.17
C GLY A 513 -26.57 -55.46 -75.33
N CYS A 514 -26.04 -56.66 -75.18
CA CYS A 514 -24.88 -56.95 -74.35
C CYS A 514 -23.59 -56.55 -75.06
N VAL A 515 -22.70 -55.84 -74.36
CA VAL A 515 -21.38 -55.48 -74.86
C VAL A 515 -20.33 -55.98 -73.87
N GLY A 516 -19.93 -57.24 -74.07
CA GLY A 516 -19.11 -58.00 -73.12
C GLY A 516 -19.95 -58.74 -72.07
N SER A 517 -19.28 -59.43 -71.15
CA SER A 517 -19.95 -60.13 -70.05
C SER A 517 -20.43 -59.13 -68.99
N GLY A 518 -21.72 -59.19 -68.67
CA GLY A 518 -22.35 -58.44 -67.58
C GLY A 518 -22.65 -56.96 -67.85
N LEU A 519 -22.47 -56.45 -69.08
CA LEU A 519 -22.75 -55.04 -69.43
C LEU A 519 -23.76 -54.91 -70.57
N GLN A 520 -24.76 -54.07 -70.38
CA GLN A 520 -25.77 -53.71 -71.37
C GLN A 520 -25.52 -52.29 -71.87
N ARG A 521 -25.53 -52.11 -73.19
CA ARG A 521 -25.30 -50.80 -73.79
C ARG A 521 -26.61 -50.10 -74.10
N PHE A 522 -26.69 -48.86 -73.65
CA PHE A 522 -27.75 -47.93 -74.02
C PHE A 522 -27.13 -46.73 -74.74
N GLU A 523 -27.87 -46.20 -75.69
CA GLU A 523 -27.51 -44.96 -76.38
C GLU A 523 -28.75 -44.08 -76.45
N SER A 524 -28.59 -42.80 -76.17
CA SER A 524 -29.66 -41.81 -76.35
C SER A 524 -29.14 -40.67 -77.21
N GLU A 525 -30.00 -40.11 -78.05
CA GLU A 525 -29.78 -38.78 -78.58
C GLU A 525 -29.90 -37.78 -77.43
N VAL A 526 -29.07 -36.74 -77.40
CA VAL A 526 -29.12 -35.68 -76.41
C VAL A 526 -29.49 -34.38 -77.11
N ALA A 527 -30.50 -33.69 -76.59
CA ALA A 527 -31.01 -32.44 -77.14
C ALA A 527 -31.07 -31.34 -76.08
N ASP A 528 -31.59 -30.17 -76.49
CA ASP A 528 -31.80 -28.98 -75.66
C ASP A 528 -30.53 -28.34 -75.11
N PHE A 529 -29.43 -28.44 -75.85
CA PHE A 529 -28.24 -27.63 -75.60
C PHE A 529 -28.45 -26.19 -76.09
N GLY A 530 -28.06 -25.22 -75.29
CA GLY A 530 -27.95 -23.82 -75.67
C GLY A 530 -26.94 -23.58 -76.80
N PRO A 531 -27.10 -22.50 -77.58
CA PRO A 531 -26.26 -22.21 -78.76
C PRO A 531 -24.77 -21.96 -78.44
N HIS A 532 -24.44 -21.69 -77.19
CA HIS A 532 -23.08 -21.39 -76.71
C HIS A 532 -22.59 -22.36 -75.63
N GLU A 533 -23.29 -23.47 -75.45
CA GLU A 533 -22.92 -24.46 -74.44
C GLU A 533 -21.87 -25.44 -74.96
N ASP A 534 -20.91 -25.78 -74.10
CA ASP A 534 -20.03 -26.92 -74.34
C ASP A 534 -20.83 -28.21 -74.15
N TRP A 535 -21.42 -28.65 -75.26
CA TRP A 535 -22.28 -29.82 -75.28
C TRP A 535 -21.57 -31.07 -74.79
N TYR A 536 -20.25 -31.19 -75.01
CA TYR A 536 -19.51 -32.39 -74.63
C TYR A 536 -19.36 -32.43 -73.11
N HIS A 537 -18.99 -31.30 -72.51
CA HIS A 537 -18.87 -31.17 -71.07
C HIS A 537 -20.21 -31.41 -70.35
N LEU A 538 -21.32 -30.90 -70.90
CA LEU A 538 -22.65 -31.20 -70.38
C LEU A 538 -23.01 -32.67 -70.58
N CYS A 539 -22.74 -33.22 -71.77
CA CYS A 539 -23.09 -34.58 -72.13
C CYS A 539 -22.47 -35.61 -71.17
N ILE A 540 -21.20 -35.48 -70.82
CA ILE A 540 -20.51 -36.43 -69.92
C ILE A 540 -21.03 -36.38 -68.47
N ALA A 541 -21.84 -35.38 -68.12
CA ALA A 541 -22.43 -35.21 -66.80
C ALA A 541 -23.91 -35.65 -66.73
N ILE A 542 -24.53 -36.07 -67.84
CA ILE A 542 -25.97 -36.37 -67.87
C ILE A 542 -26.24 -37.70 -67.15
N PRO A 543 -26.90 -37.70 -65.98
CA PRO A 543 -27.24 -38.91 -65.28
C PRO A 543 -28.36 -39.65 -66.01
N TYR A 544 -28.26 -40.98 -66.08
CA TYR A 544 -29.36 -41.84 -66.48
C TYR A 544 -29.81 -42.72 -65.31
N GLN A 545 -31.10 -42.68 -64.99
CA GLN A 545 -31.68 -43.52 -63.95
C GLN A 545 -32.18 -44.84 -64.54
N TRP A 546 -31.65 -45.95 -64.06
CA TRP A 546 -32.06 -47.29 -64.45
C TRP A 546 -32.17 -48.19 -63.22
N GLN A 547 -33.32 -48.84 -63.03
CA GLN A 547 -33.60 -49.73 -61.88
C GLN A 547 -33.24 -49.10 -60.51
N GLY A 548 -33.53 -47.80 -60.34
CA GLY A 548 -33.27 -47.07 -59.09
C GLY A 548 -31.80 -46.69 -58.84
N LYS A 549 -30.90 -46.93 -59.80
CA LYS A 549 -29.50 -46.50 -59.74
C LYS A 549 -29.21 -45.42 -60.80
N THR A 550 -28.30 -44.52 -60.48
CA THR A 550 -27.83 -43.47 -61.39
C THR A 550 -26.54 -43.90 -62.06
N TYR A 551 -26.51 -43.82 -63.38
CA TYR A 551 -25.34 -44.15 -64.20
C TYR A 551 -24.84 -42.89 -64.90
N LEU A 552 -23.52 -42.70 -64.91
CA LEU A 552 -22.88 -41.66 -65.69
C LEU A 552 -22.54 -42.18 -67.10
N PRO A 553 -22.47 -41.28 -68.08
CA PRO A 553 -22.07 -41.61 -69.45
C PRO A 553 -20.70 -42.28 -69.50
N LEU A 554 -20.60 -43.31 -70.34
CA LEU A 554 -19.31 -43.87 -70.75
C LEU A 554 -18.63 -42.95 -71.77
N LYS A 555 -19.39 -42.45 -72.73
CA LYS A 555 -18.88 -41.68 -73.87
C LYS A 555 -19.95 -40.78 -74.45
N CYS A 556 -19.51 -39.66 -74.98
CA CYS A 556 -20.32 -38.74 -75.78
C CYS A 556 -19.77 -38.67 -77.20
N GLU A 557 -20.64 -38.72 -78.19
CA GLU A 557 -20.29 -38.72 -79.61
C GLU A 557 -21.14 -37.71 -80.38
N SER A 558 -20.53 -37.02 -81.33
CA SER A 558 -21.22 -36.17 -82.29
C SER A 558 -21.22 -36.86 -83.65
N ARG A 559 -22.39 -37.06 -84.24
CA ARG A 559 -22.57 -37.70 -85.54
C ARG A 559 -23.28 -36.74 -86.48
N GLU A 560 -22.75 -36.56 -87.69
CA GLU A 560 -23.38 -35.75 -88.71
C GLU A 560 -24.24 -36.64 -89.61
N SER A 561 -25.52 -36.31 -89.77
CA SER A 561 -26.47 -37.07 -90.59
C SER A 561 -27.35 -36.10 -91.36
N TRP A 562 -27.34 -36.19 -92.70
CA TRP A 562 -28.12 -35.33 -93.60
C TRP A 562 -27.94 -33.82 -93.35
N GLY A 563 -26.70 -33.39 -93.08
CA GLY A 563 -26.38 -31.99 -92.78
C GLY A 563 -26.88 -31.50 -91.40
N LYS A 564 -27.30 -32.40 -90.53
CA LYS A 564 -27.64 -32.10 -89.12
C LYS A 564 -26.68 -32.83 -88.19
N THR A 565 -26.05 -32.07 -87.30
CA THR A 565 -25.22 -32.62 -86.22
C THR A 565 -26.13 -33.11 -85.09
N ARG A 566 -26.10 -34.41 -84.81
CA ARG A 566 -26.77 -35.03 -83.67
C ARG A 566 -25.75 -35.48 -82.64
N ARG A 567 -26.11 -35.36 -81.36
CA ARG A 567 -25.24 -35.69 -80.24
C ARG A 567 -25.82 -36.91 -79.54
N TYR A 568 -24.97 -37.86 -79.23
CA TYR A 568 -25.34 -39.12 -78.60
C TYR A 568 -24.54 -39.33 -77.34
N VAL A 569 -25.18 -39.91 -76.34
CA VAL A 569 -24.58 -40.34 -75.09
C VAL A 569 -24.71 -41.85 -74.98
N LEU A 570 -23.62 -42.51 -74.59
CA LEU A 570 -23.57 -43.95 -74.43
C LEU A 570 -23.40 -44.30 -72.96
N TYR A 571 -24.18 -45.27 -72.50
CA TYR A 571 -24.09 -45.84 -71.16
C TYR A 571 -23.80 -47.33 -71.26
N ASN A 572 -22.86 -47.82 -70.45
CA ASN A 572 -22.69 -49.24 -70.20
C ASN A 572 -23.20 -49.53 -68.79
N ILE A 573 -24.33 -50.22 -68.69
CA ILE A 573 -25.03 -50.48 -67.43
C ILE A 573 -24.83 -51.95 -67.06
N PRO A 574 -24.29 -52.27 -65.87
CA PRO A 574 -24.20 -53.64 -65.40
C PRO A 574 -25.57 -54.33 -65.30
N THR A 575 -25.69 -55.54 -65.85
CA THR A 575 -26.92 -56.33 -65.82
C THR A 575 -26.60 -57.83 -65.80
N ASP A 576 -27.43 -58.60 -65.10
CA ASP A 576 -27.35 -60.07 -65.06
C ASP A 576 -27.89 -60.70 -66.36
N GLN A 577 -28.60 -59.93 -67.19
CA GLN A 577 -29.14 -60.39 -68.47
C GLN A 577 -28.05 -60.63 -69.53
N CYS A 578 -26.82 -60.19 -69.27
CA CYS A 578 -25.67 -60.29 -70.17
C CYS A 578 -24.57 -61.20 -69.60
N ALA A 579 -24.92 -62.07 -68.64
CA ALA A 579 -24.01 -62.97 -67.94
C ALA A 579 -23.42 -64.06 -68.85
#